data_AF-A0A562IR77-F1
#
_entry.id   AF-A0A562IR77-F1
#
_cell.length_a   1.000
_cell.length_b   1.000
_cell.length_c   1.000
_cell.angle_alpha   90.00
_cell.angle_beta   90.00
_cell.angle_gamma   90.00
#
_symmetry.space_group_name_H-M   'P 1'
#
loop_
_entity.id
_entity.type
_entity.pdbx_description
1 polymer ?
#
loop_
_entity_poly.entity_id
_entity_poly.type
_entity_poly.pdbx_seq_one_letter_code
_entity_poly.pdbx_strand_id
1 'polypeptide(L)' 'MTDQAGADRPRPAEPEGGDPVCWLELVCPACGRLAEEPRPTRCRQCGAELPT' A
#
# COMPACT_ATOMS: atom_id res chain seq x y z
N MET A 1 -33.90 -33.46 17.41
CA MET A 1 -34.51 -32.38 16.60
C MET A 1 -34.18 -31.05 17.25
N THR A 2 -32.98 -30.50 17.02
CA THR A 2 -32.73 -29.07 17.22
C THR A 2 -31.63 -28.63 16.25
N ASP A 3 -31.94 -27.53 15.58
CA ASP A 3 -31.52 -27.08 14.26
C ASP A 3 -30.23 -26.24 14.35
N GLN A 4 -29.16 -26.66 13.66
CA GLN A 4 -27.98 -25.82 13.42
C GLN A 4 -28.28 -24.88 12.25
N ALA A 5 -28.93 -23.75 12.51
CA ALA A 5 -28.92 -22.62 11.59
C ALA A 5 -27.73 -21.72 11.96
N GLY A 6 -26.54 -22.16 11.52
CA GLY A 6 -25.38 -21.28 11.44
C GLY A 6 -25.74 -20.14 10.51
N ALA A 7 -25.99 -18.96 11.08
CA ALA A 7 -26.27 -17.77 10.31
C ALA A 7 -24.98 -17.32 9.60
N ASP A 8 -24.79 -17.84 8.38
CA ASP A 8 -23.89 -17.27 7.38
C ASP A 8 -24.47 -15.93 6.94
N ARG A 9 -24.34 -14.92 7.79
CA ARG A 9 -24.57 -13.54 7.39
C ARG A 9 -23.28 -13.10 6.70
N PRO A 10 -23.30 -12.70 5.43
CA PRO A 10 -22.10 -12.18 4.79
C PRO A 10 -21.60 -11.00 5.62
N ARG A 11 -20.38 -11.11 6.14
CA ARG A 11 -19.67 -9.99 6.75
C ARG A 11 -19.65 -8.86 5.71
N PRO A 12 -19.86 -7.60 6.09
CA PRO A 12 -19.62 -6.49 5.17
C PRO A 12 -18.25 -6.72 4.56
N ALA A 13 -18.16 -6.71 3.22
CA ALA A 13 -16.88 -6.74 2.55
C ALA A 13 -16.08 -5.57 3.14
N GLU A 14 -15.05 -5.89 3.93
CA GLU A 14 -14.06 -4.87 4.24
C GLU A 14 -13.53 -4.41 2.89
N PRO A 15 -13.36 -3.09 2.67
CA PRO A 15 -12.78 -2.62 1.43
C PRO A 15 -11.54 -3.45 1.21
N GLU A 16 -11.47 -4.19 0.09
CA GLU A 16 -10.33 -5.06 -0.17
C GLU A 16 -9.07 -4.21 -0.02
N GLY A 17 -8.36 -4.42 1.10
CA GLY A 17 -7.33 -3.52 1.57
C GLY A 17 -6.16 -3.56 0.61
N GLY A 18 -6.10 -2.58 -0.30
CA GLY A 18 -4.87 -2.21 -0.99
C GLY A 18 -4.14 -1.17 -0.16
N ASP A 19 -2.81 -1.30 -0.05
CA ASP A 19 -2.00 -0.21 0.48
C ASP A 19 -2.18 0.99 -0.45
N PRO A 20 -2.57 2.17 0.06
CA PRO A 20 -2.78 3.32 -0.78
C PRO A 20 -1.47 3.62 -1.53
N VAL A 21 -1.59 3.83 -2.85
CA VAL A 21 -0.48 4.07 -3.81
C VAL A 21 0.47 5.21 -3.37
N CYS A 22 0.11 5.97 -2.33
CA CYS A 22 0.97 6.87 -1.57
C CYS A 22 2.39 6.34 -1.31
N TRP A 23 2.58 5.03 -1.15
CA TRP A 23 3.90 4.44 -0.88
C TRP A 23 4.68 4.11 -2.18
N LEU A 24 3.99 3.93 -3.31
CA LEU A 24 4.61 3.74 -4.62
C LEU A 24 5.27 5.03 -5.12
N GLU A 25 4.72 6.20 -4.77
CA GLU A 25 5.34 7.49 -5.12
C GLU A 25 6.69 7.71 -4.40
N LEU A 26 6.96 6.96 -3.34
CA LEU A 26 8.25 6.99 -2.63
C LEU A 26 9.28 6.04 -3.24
N VAL A 27 8.91 5.21 -4.23
CA VAL A 27 9.83 4.29 -4.90
C VAL A 27 10.59 5.02 -5.99
N CYS A 28 11.92 4.96 -5.94
CA CYS A 28 12.76 5.52 -6.98
C CYS A 28 12.58 4.75 -8.31
N PRO A 29 12.20 5.40 -9.42
CA PRO A 29 12.02 4.72 -10.70
C PRO A 29 13.34 4.26 -11.32
N ALA A 30 14.47 4.82 -10.89
CA ALA A 30 15.79 4.47 -11.42
C ALA A 30 16.41 3.23 -10.76
N CYS A 31 16.21 3.04 -9.44
CA CYS A 31 16.86 1.96 -8.68
C CYS A 31 15.92 1.12 -7.82
N GLY A 32 14.62 1.45 -7.76
CA GLY A 32 13.61 0.70 -6.98
C GLY A 32 13.70 0.88 -5.47
N ARG A 33 14.58 1.76 -4.96
CA ARG A 33 14.68 2.02 -3.52
C ARG A 33 13.48 2.84 -3.04
N LEU A 34 12.89 2.44 -1.92
CA LEU A 34 11.92 3.26 -1.19
C LEU A 34 12.66 4.41 -0.46
N ALA A 35 12.13 5.63 -0.57
CA ALA A 35 12.58 6.74 0.22
C ALA A 35 12.13 6.64 1.68
N GLU A 36 13.00 7.04 2.60
CA GLU A 36 12.74 7.01 4.04
C GLU A 36 12.05 8.28 4.54
N GLU A 37 12.19 9.38 3.80
CA GLU A 37 11.61 10.68 4.11
C GLU A 37 10.32 10.91 3.31
N PRO A 38 9.28 11.55 3.89
CA PRO A 38 8.09 11.92 3.15
C PRO A 38 8.41 13.11 2.22
N ARG A 39 8.25 12.91 0.90
CA ARG A 39 8.55 13.89 -0.19
C ARG A 39 10.04 14.20 -0.40
N PRO A 40 10.86 13.21 -0.73
CA PRO A 40 12.24 13.45 -1.14
C PRO A 40 12.29 14.11 -2.53
N THR A 41 13.23 15.01 -2.76
CA THR A 41 13.49 15.55 -4.11
C THR A 41 14.53 14.72 -4.87
N ARG A 42 15.37 13.95 -4.14
CA ARG A 42 16.41 13.08 -4.72
C ARG A 42 16.56 11.77 -3.95
N CYS A 43 16.89 10.70 -4.67
CA CYS A 43 17.20 9.40 -4.06
C CYS A 43 18.58 9.43 -3.37
N ARG A 44 18.63 9.06 -2.09
CA ARG A 44 19.88 8.97 -1.30
C ARG A 44 20.84 7.86 -1.76
N GLN A 45 20.32 6.86 -2.49
CA GLN A 45 21.12 5.72 -2.96
C GLN A 45 21.79 6.02 -4.31
N CYS A 46 21.04 6.48 -5.32
CA CYS A 46 21.54 6.65 -6.68
C CYS A 46 21.66 8.12 -7.13
N GLY A 47 21.09 9.09 -6.40
CA GLY A 47 21.14 10.52 -6.71
C GLY A 47 20.10 11.03 -7.73
N ALA A 48 19.27 10.14 -8.30
CA ALA A 48 18.23 10.50 -9.25
C ALA A 48 17.16 11.43 -8.62
N GLU A 49 16.56 12.29 -9.44
CA GLU A 49 15.41 13.12 -9.02
C GLU A 49 14.16 12.23 -8.87
N LEU A 50 13.39 12.48 -7.80
CA LEU A 50 12.16 11.75 -7.52
C LEU A 50 10.94 12.55 -7.99
N PRO A 51 9.89 11.90 -8.49
CA PRO A 51 8.64 12.57 -8.84
C PRO A 51 8.03 13.22 -7.60
N THR A 52 7.62 14.48 -7.73
CA THR A 52 7.12 15.33 -6.64
C THR A 52 5.61 15.26 -6.45
#